data_AF-A0A0A8E924-F1
#
_entry.id   AF-A0A0A8E924-F1
#
_cell.length_a   1.000
_cell.length_b   1.000
_cell.length_c   1.000
_cell.angle_alpha   90.00
_cell.angle_beta   90.00
_cell.angle_gamma   90.00
#
_symmetry.space_group_name_H-M   'P 1'
#
loop_
_entity.id
_entity.type
_entity.pdbx_description
1 polymer ?
#
loop_
_entity_poly.entity_id
_entity_poly.type
_entity_poly.pdbx_seq_one_letter_code
_entity_poly.pdbx_strand_id
1 'polypeptide(L)'
;MIKNLINPFPFFWKKIDKISAKSSSEKIFSTLWAIFFGILISFIFIRSFGYNPLKVYNTMFFKIAFAKNEIRNLLLVTSIFVFASIAIAISFKAGLFNIGVPGQMMISGVIALIIYLNLTSINIYIRLFLGFFLGILTSGVLGFLVGILKSFLRINEVISTILINWIVYYITKFLLTSTSFEIGFKSNSPLTSQSISDAAFLSVFPTRSFSIIILFLGLLFAFLIWIVMQKTTVGLRIKIVGQNKNAATYAGINNKTMTISTMTLSGIISGIAGFIWYIFYKRSFTLANGMPREGFDAILVALLAFNSPLGIIPTSFFYSTLTIGASRLQNHSILLNQETMQIVIGIIIYLSAISVIFINFKPIRWTLNFWFLLRSKRFFDTKTQKLAFLKLEKSNFSNLNLIGIKKIKKEKIETLNYEITNLEKKKNEYLAVFLNEKINVFKLYLNIQKINIKLYFLKKQSLKIKNADNVLLWKKIKLNIKNNFGIDSNFKNKNLHEKLAFFESIAQKKRLANQELNSSGYYDLRNNFNAFKQQFIEQHLQFRALKVKIINDFRTKKNLKSDKIKEKK
;
A
#
# COMPACT_ATOMS: atom_id res chain seq x y z
N MET A 1 23.69 28.44 23.67
CA MET A 1 22.28 28.83 23.97
C MET A 1 21.72 29.93 23.03
N ILE A 2 22.54 30.61 22.20
CA ILE A 2 22.13 31.81 21.42
C ILE A 2 21.73 31.51 19.96
N LYS A 3 22.02 30.31 19.42
CA LYS A 3 21.71 29.95 18.01
C LYS A 3 20.22 29.75 17.68
N ASN A 4 19.32 29.81 18.67
CA ASN A 4 17.88 29.56 18.48
C ASN A 4 17.02 30.84 18.36
N LEU A 5 17.62 32.03 18.39
CA LEU A 5 16.87 33.30 18.47
C LEU A 5 16.68 34.05 17.13
N ILE A 6 17.23 33.56 16.01
CA ILE A 6 17.28 34.32 14.74
C ILE A 6 16.22 33.86 13.74
N ASN A 7 15.33 32.94 14.10
CA ASN A 7 14.43 32.35 13.12
C ASN A 7 13.07 32.08 13.78
N PRO A 8 12.03 32.92 13.58
CA PRO A 8 10.73 32.72 14.19
C PRO A 8 9.96 31.54 13.57
N PHE A 9 10.42 31.00 12.42
CA PHE A 9 9.69 30.00 11.63
C PHE A 9 10.45 28.72 11.18
N PRO A 10 11.56 28.23 11.79
CA PRO A 10 12.15 26.96 11.36
C PRO A 10 11.53 25.74 12.06
N PHE A 11 10.59 25.94 13.00
CA PHE A 11 10.23 24.88 13.95
C PHE A 11 9.29 23.81 13.38
N PHE A 12 8.60 24.11 12.27
CA PHE A 12 7.54 23.23 11.78
C PHE A 12 8.05 22.02 10.98
N TRP A 13 9.23 22.11 10.35
CA TRP A 13 9.67 21.10 9.37
C TRP A 13 10.94 20.32 9.73
N LYS A 14 11.70 20.73 10.75
CA LYS A 14 13.08 20.20 10.96
C LYS A 14 13.21 19.01 11.93
N LYS A 15 12.11 18.36 12.34
CA LYS A 15 12.14 17.35 13.41
C LYS A 15 11.08 16.23 13.30
N ILE A 16 10.83 15.73 12.10
CA ILE A 16 9.91 14.59 11.87
C ILE A 16 10.59 13.23 12.22
N ASP A 17 11.92 13.18 12.34
CA ASP A 17 12.68 11.92 12.34
C ASP A 17 12.66 11.11 13.65
N LYS A 18 11.92 11.51 14.70
CA LYS A 18 11.89 10.78 15.99
C LYS A 18 10.49 10.60 16.59
N ILE A 19 9.51 10.18 15.78
CA ILE A 19 8.13 9.89 16.24
C ILE A 19 8.08 8.67 17.18
N SER A 20 8.96 7.68 17.01
CA SER A 20 9.02 6.48 17.86
C SER A 20 9.49 6.75 19.30
N ALA A 21 10.29 7.81 19.50
CA ALA A 21 10.86 8.20 20.79
C ALA A 21 9.97 9.15 21.62
N LYS A 22 8.77 9.49 21.11
CA LYS A 22 7.84 10.42 21.77
C LYS A 22 6.91 9.71 22.75
N SER A 23 6.62 10.38 23.87
CA SER A 23 5.78 9.84 24.95
C SER A 23 4.33 9.60 24.51
N SER A 24 3.63 8.69 25.17
CA SER A 24 2.22 8.37 24.86
C SER A 24 1.30 9.58 25.01
N SER A 25 1.57 10.46 25.99
CA SER A 25 0.80 11.69 26.20
C SER A 25 0.95 12.66 25.03
N GLU A 26 2.17 12.85 24.50
CA GLU A 26 2.40 13.72 23.33
C GLU A 26 1.62 13.24 22.10
N LYS A 27 1.50 11.93 21.89
CA LYS A 27 0.70 11.36 20.79
C LYS A 27 -0.79 11.63 20.98
N ILE A 28 -1.31 11.47 22.19
CA ILE A 28 -2.72 11.75 22.52
C ILE A 28 -3.04 13.24 22.28
N PHE A 29 -2.21 14.15 22.79
CA PHE A 29 -2.41 15.59 22.56
C PHE A 29 -2.34 15.95 21.07
N SER A 30 -1.44 15.32 20.32
CA SER A 30 -1.34 15.46 18.86
C SER A 30 -2.68 15.16 18.17
N THR A 31 -3.29 14.03 18.54
CA THR A 31 -4.58 13.60 18.00
C THR A 31 -5.70 14.55 18.40
N LEU A 32 -5.73 14.99 19.66
CA LEU A 32 -6.73 15.95 20.14
C LEU A 32 -6.67 17.28 19.40
N TRP A 33 -5.47 17.83 19.18
CA TRP A 33 -5.29 19.06 18.39
C TRP A 33 -5.75 18.87 16.95
N ALA A 34 -5.42 17.74 16.33
CA ALA A 34 -5.83 17.46 14.97
C ALA A 34 -7.35 17.34 14.83
N ILE A 35 -8.02 16.69 15.79
CA ILE A 35 -9.49 16.61 15.83
C ILE A 35 -10.09 18.01 16.04
N PHE A 36 -9.54 18.80 16.96
CA PHE A 36 -10.02 20.15 17.24
C PHE A 36 -9.96 21.07 15.99
N PHE A 37 -8.82 21.13 15.32
CA PHE A 37 -8.69 21.89 14.08
C PHE A 37 -9.56 21.30 12.95
N GLY A 38 -9.75 19.98 12.93
CA GLY A 38 -10.64 19.32 11.96
C GLY A 38 -12.07 19.79 12.11
N ILE A 39 -12.56 19.83 13.35
CA ILE A 39 -13.88 20.33 13.71
C ILE A 39 -14.01 21.82 13.37
N LEU A 40 -12.98 22.65 13.62
CA LEU A 40 -13.00 24.06 13.26
C LEU A 40 -13.13 24.29 11.75
N ILE A 41 -12.38 23.55 10.94
CA ILE A 41 -12.44 23.70 9.47
C ILE A 41 -13.80 23.22 8.96
N SER A 42 -14.33 22.11 9.48
CA SER A 42 -15.67 21.66 9.11
C SER A 42 -16.77 22.60 9.59
N PHE A 43 -16.55 23.35 10.68
CA PHE A 43 -17.46 24.39 11.13
C PHE A 43 -17.58 25.52 10.11
N ILE A 44 -16.45 25.97 9.57
CA ILE A 44 -16.39 26.97 8.49
C ILE A 44 -17.09 26.45 7.24
N PHE A 45 -16.84 25.18 6.88
CA PHE A 45 -17.46 24.53 5.74
C PHE A 45 -19.00 24.44 5.89
N ILE A 46 -19.53 23.98 7.03
CA ILE A 46 -20.99 23.93 7.24
C ILE A 46 -21.58 25.35 7.17
N ARG A 47 -20.87 26.35 7.70
CA ARG A 47 -21.33 27.74 7.69
C ARG A 47 -21.39 28.34 6.28
N SER A 48 -20.53 27.90 5.35
CA SER A 48 -20.57 28.37 3.96
C SER A 48 -21.80 27.90 3.20
N PHE A 49 -22.44 26.80 3.61
CA PHE A 49 -23.74 26.34 3.09
C PHE A 49 -24.93 27.03 3.76
N GLY A 50 -24.71 28.04 4.61
CA GLY A 50 -25.78 28.78 5.28
C GLY A 50 -26.38 28.09 6.50
N TYR A 51 -25.89 26.91 6.89
CA TYR A 51 -26.37 26.20 8.08
C TYR A 51 -25.63 26.65 9.34
N ASN A 52 -26.32 26.61 10.49
CA ASN A 52 -25.70 26.83 11.79
C ASN A 52 -24.93 25.55 12.22
N PRO A 53 -23.59 25.57 12.29
CA PRO A 53 -22.81 24.38 12.57
C PRO A 53 -23.02 23.83 13.98
N LEU A 54 -23.28 24.70 14.98
CA LEU A 54 -23.60 24.25 16.35
C LEU A 54 -24.88 23.42 16.36
N LYS A 55 -25.91 23.85 15.62
CA LYS A 55 -27.17 23.11 15.53
C LYS A 55 -26.96 21.75 14.86
N VAL A 56 -26.13 21.70 13.81
CA VAL A 56 -25.78 20.45 13.11
C VAL A 56 -25.07 19.49 14.06
N TYR A 57 -23.99 19.92 14.71
CA TYR A 57 -23.25 19.06 15.65
C TYR A 57 -24.09 18.64 16.86
N ASN A 58 -24.87 19.55 17.45
CA ASN A 58 -25.75 19.23 18.56
C ASN A 58 -26.77 18.14 18.17
N THR A 59 -27.37 18.27 17.00
CA THR A 59 -28.32 17.27 16.48
C THR A 59 -27.61 15.94 16.19
N MET A 60 -26.45 16.00 15.55
CA MET A 60 -25.65 14.84 15.18
C MET A 60 -25.23 14.00 16.41
N PHE A 61 -24.73 14.65 17.46
CA PHE A 61 -24.25 13.97 18.66
C PHE A 61 -25.41 13.59 19.58
N PHE A 62 -26.19 14.55 20.05
CA PHE A 62 -27.12 14.33 21.15
C PHE A 62 -28.50 13.83 20.70
N LYS A 63 -28.99 14.27 19.54
CA LYS A 63 -30.31 13.85 19.04
C LYS A 63 -30.27 12.56 18.22
N ILE A 64 -29.12 12.23 17.64
CA ILE A 64 -28.97 11.05 16.78
C ILE A 64 -28.03 10.03 17.42
N ALA A 65 -26.73 10.29 17.51
CA ALA A 65 -25.77 9.26 17.92
C ALA A 65 -26.01 8.73 19.34
N PHE A 66 -26.32 9.61 20.29
CA PHE A 66 -26.60 9.25 21.68
C PHE A 66 -28.10 9.05 21.98
N ALA A 67 -28.95 9.02 20.95
CA ALA A 67 -30.37 8.74 21.14
C ALA A 67 -30.58 7.31 21.65
N LYS A 68 -31.58 7.10 22.50
CA LYS A 68 -31.91 5.77 23.08
C LYS A 68 -32.11 4.70 22.00
N ASN A 69 -32.70 5.08 20.86
CA ASN A 69 -33.01 4.17 19.75
C ASN A 69 -31.77 3.80 18.90
N GLU A 70 -30.73 4.64 18.90
CA GLU A 70 -29.52 4.44 18.10
C GLU A 70 -28.34 3.90 18.91
N ILE A 71 -28.44 3.86 20.24
CA ILE A 71 -27.34 3.41 21.10
C ILE A 71 -26.91 1.97 20.77
N ARG A 72 -27.86 1.11 20.37
CA ARG A 72 -27.58 -0.25 19.90
C ARG A 72 -26.64 -0.23 18.69
N ASN A 73 -26.98 0.58 17.69
CA ASN A 73 -26.19 0.75 16.47
C ASN A 73 -24.83 1.36 16.78
N LEU A 74 -24.76 2.33 17.69
CA LEU A 74 -23.50 2.95 18.13
C LEU A 74 -22.54 1.93 18.73
N LEU A 75 -23.02 1.09 19.63
CA LEU A 75 -22.20 0.06 20.28
C LEU A 75 -21.73 -0.99 19.26
N LEU A 76 -22.61 -1.45 18.35
CA LEU A 76 -22.25 -2.42 17.31
C LEU A 76 -21.21 -1.86 16.33
N VAL A 77 -21.45 -0.67 15.78
CA VAL A 77 -20.53 -0.02 14.83
C VAL A 77 -19.18 0.26 15.50
N THR A 78 -19.18 0.71 16.75
CA THR A 78 -17.94 0.87 17.53
C THR A 78 -17.17 -0.45 17.62
N SER A 79 -17.85 -1.54 17.93
CA SER A 79 -17.23 -2.86 18.04
C SER A 79 -16.63 -3.33 16.71
N ILE A 80 -17.36 -3.12 15.60
CA ILE A 80 -16.90 -3.47 14.25
C ILE A 80 -15.61 -2.72 13.92
N PHE A 81 -15.57 -1.41 14.17
CA PHE A 81 -14.37 -0.61 13.96
C PHE A 81 -13.23 -0.98 14.90
N VAL A 82 -13.51 -1.40 16.15
CA VAL A 82 -12.48 -1.92 17.06
C VAL A 82 -11.81 -3.15 16.43
N PHE A 83 -12.56 -4.17 16.03
CA PHE A 83 -11.99 -5.37 15.41
C PHE A 83 -11.27 -5.06 14.09
N ALA A 84 -11.92 -4.34 13.17
CA ALA A 84 -11.34 -4.02 11.87
C ALA A 84 -10.04 -3.20 11.99
N SER A 85 -10.01 -2.21 12.89
CA SER A 85 -8.82 -1.37 13.09
C SER A 85 -7.70 -2.13 13.80
N ILE A 86 -8.02 -3.08 14.68
CA ILE A 86 -7.02 -3.98 15.30
C ILE A 86 -6.34 -4.84 14.24
N ALA A 87 -7.13 -5.42 13.32
CA ALA A 87 -6.58 -6.19 12.21
C ALA A 87 -5.52 -5.37 11.44
N ILE A 88 -5.87 -4.14 11.09
CA ILE A 88 -4.99 -3.21 10.37
C ILE A 88 -3.77 -2.85 11.21
N ALA A 89 -3.96 -2.49 12.48
CA ALA A 89 -2.86 -2.12 13.37
C ALA A 89 -1.83 -3.24 13.55
N ILE A 90 -2.26 -4.51 13.63
CA ILE A 90 -1.34 -5.64 13.72
C ILE A 90 -0.50 -5.76 12.44
N SER A 91 -1.13 -5.66 11.26
CA SER A 91 -0.41 -5.70 9.98
C SER A 91 0.61 -4.55 9.87
N PHE A 92 0.22 -3.33 10.25
CA PHE A 92 1.12 -2.17 10.24
C PHE A 92 2.28 -2.32 11.24
N LYS A 93 2.07 -2.95 12.41
CA LYS A 93 3.15 -3.25 13.35
C LYS A 93 4.16 -4.25 12.78
N ALA A 94 3.75 -5.12 11.86
CA ALA A 94 4.61 -6.01 11.08
C ALA A 94 5.30 -5.33 9.88
N GLY A 95 5.04 -4.03 9.66
CA GLY A 95 5.53 -3.31 8.48
C GLY A 95 4.84 -3.73 7.18
N LEU A 96 3.60 -4.22 7.28
CA LEU A 96 2.78 -4.67 6.16
C LEU A 96 1.52 -3.81 6.03
N PHE A 97 1.18 -3.43 4.81
CA PHE A 97 0.00 -2.60 4.55
C PHE A 97 -1.17 -3.45 4.05
N ASN A 98 -2.02 -3.91 4.97
CA ASN A 98 -3.21 -4.68 4.61
C ASN A 98 -4.39 -3.76 4.23
N ILE A 99 -4.43 -3.31 2.99
CA ILE A 99 -5.59 -2.58 2.42
C ILE A 99 -6.74 -3.54 2.05
N GLY A 100 -6.56 -4.85 2.30
CA GLY A 100 -7.46 -5.93 1.94
C GLY A 100 -8.58 -6.19 2.95
N VAL A 101 -8.56 -5.49 4.09
CA VAL A 101 -9.57 -5.59 5.15
C VAL A 101 -11.02 -5.43 4.66
N PRO A 102 -11.36 -4.51 3.73
CA PRO A 102 -12.70 -4.45 3.13
C PRO A 102 -13.13 -5.79 2.51
N GLY A 103 -12.26 -6.42 1.71
CA GLY A 103 -12.55 -7.69 1.01
C GLY A 103 -12.66 -8.84 1.99
N GLN A 104 -11.76 -8.88 2.95
CA GLN A 104 -11.74 -9.85 4.05
C GLN A 104 -13.03 -9.78 4.91
N MET A 105 -13.47 -8.57 5.27
CA MET A 105 -14.76 -8.35 5.94
C MET A 105 -15.94 -8.79 5.06
N MET A 106 -15.91 -8.44 3.76
CA MET A 106 -16.98 -8.71 2.82
C MET A 106 -17.18 -10.21 2.59
N ILE A 107 -16.12 -10.97 2.30
CA ILE A 107 -16.24 -12.42 2.06
C ILE A 107 -16.77 -13.15 3.31
N SER A 108 -16.34 -12.70 4.49
CA SER A 108 -16.77 -13.27 5.77
C SER A 108 -18.27 -13.10 5.99
N GLY A 109 -18.78 -11.89 5.79
CA GLY A 109 -20.20 -11.59 5.92
C GLY A 109 -21.05 -12.30 4.87
N VAL A 110 -20.57 -12.38 3.63
CA VAL A 110 -21.30 -13.06 2.53
C VAL A 110 -21.42 -14.55 2.80
N ILE A 111 -20.34 -15.22 3.19
CA ILE A 111 -20.37 -16.65 3.52
C ILE A 111 -21.28 -16.92 4.72
N ALA A 112 -21.20 -16.07 5.75
CA ALA A 112 -22.09 -16.18 6.90
C ALA A 112 -23.56 -16.00 6.52
N LEU A 113 -23.88 -15.04 5.64
CA LEU A 113 -25.24 -14.82 5.14
C LEU A 113 -25.75 -16.01 4.31
N ILE A 114 -24.92 -16.56 3.43
CA ILE A 114 -25.25 -17.75 2.63
C ILE A 114 -25.60 -18.93 3.55
N ILE A 115 -24.75 -19.21 4.55
CA ILE A 115 -24.97 -20.29 5.53
C ILE A 115 -26.26 -20.05 6.30
N TYR A 116 -26.48 -18.81 6.77
CA TYR A 116 -27.65 -18.45 7.54
C TYR A 116 -28.95 -18.62 6.74
N LEU A 117 -28.96 -18.18 5.46
CA LEU A 117 -30.16 -18.17 4.62
C LEU A 117 -30.48 -19.53 3.98
N ASN A 118 -29.47 -20.36 3.69
CA ASN A 118 -29.69 -21.62 2.97
C ASN A 118 -29.91 -22.83 3.89
N LEU A 119 -29.36 -22.83 5.11
CA LEU A 119 -29.47 -23.97 6.05
C LEU A 119 -30.66 -23.83 7.00
N THR A 120 -31.82 -23.41 6.51
CA THR A 120 -33.00 -23.10 7.36
C THR A 120 -33.49 -24.27 8.21
N SER A 121 -33.20 -25.51 7.81
CA SER A 121 -33.55 -26.74 8.55
C SER A 121 -32.75 -26.95 9.84
N ILE A 122 -31.63 -26.25 10.03
CA ILE A 122 -30.74 -26.37 11.20
C ILE A 122 -31.05 -25.26 12.22
N ASN A 123 -30.88 -25.54 13.51
CA ASN A 123 -31.04 -24.55 14.60
C ASN A 123 -30.21 -23.27 14.37
N ILE A 124 -30.82 -22.11 14.63
CA ILE A 124 -30.25 -20.78 14.44
C ILE A 124 -28.87 -20.57 15.09
N TYR A 125 -28.64 -21.12 16.30
CA TYR A 125 -27.34 -20.98 16.98
C TYR A 125 -26.24 -21.71 16.23
N ILE A 126 -26.54 -22.89 15.69
CA ILE A 126 -25.60 -23.70 14.91
C ILE A 126 -25.29 -23.01 13.59
N ARG A 127 -26.30 -22.43 12.91
CA ARG A 127 -26.10 -21.65 11.68
C ARG A 127 -25.19 -20.45 11.91
N LEU A 128 -25.41 -19.71 12.99
CA LEU A 128 -24.58 -18.56 13.37
C LEU A 128 -23.15 -18.97 13.71
N PHE A 129 -22.97 -20.07 14.45
CA PHE A 129 -21.65 -20.60 14.79
C PHE A 129 -20.88 -21.06 13.55
N LEU A 130 -21.53 -21.82 12.67
CA LEU A 130 -20.95 -22.26 11.39
C LEU A 130 -20.61 -21.08 10.49
N GLY A 131 -21.54 -20.11 10.37
CA GLY A 131 -21.35 -18.90 9.59
C GLY A 131 -20.18 -18.05 10.10
N PHE A 132 -20.07 -17.90 11.42
CA PHE A 132 -18.95 -17.22 12.07
C PHE A 132 -17.62 -17.91 11.77
N PHE A 133 -17.53 -19.22 12.00
CA PHE A 133 -16.28 -19.95 11.85
C PHE A 133 -15.81 -20.02 10.39
N LEU A 134 -16.71 -20.39 9.47
CA LEU A 134 -16.38 -20.47 8.04
C LEU A 134 -16.13 -19.08 7.44
N GLY A 135 -16.88 -18.06 7.86
CA GLY A 135 -16.66 -16.67 7.44
C GLY A 135 -15.29 -16.15 7.89
N ILE A 136 -14.85 -16.47 9.11
CA ILE A 136 -13.53 -16.04 9.61
C ILE A 136 -12.40 -16.81 8.94
N LEU A 137 -12.58 -18.12 8.74
CA LEU A 137 -11.59 -18.95 8.06
C LEU A 137 -11.31 -18.45 6.65
N THR A 138 -12.35 -18.20 5.86
CA THR A 138 -12.19 -17.69 4.49
C THR A 138 -11.53 -16.31 4.43
N SER A 139 -11.88 -15.42 5.37
CA SER A 139 -11.17 -14.14 5.55
C SER A 139 -9.69 -14.33 5.90
N GLY A 140 -9.38 -15.29 6.77
CA GLY A 140 -8.02 -15.70 7.11
C GLY A 140 -7.25 -16.29 5.93
N VAL A 141 -7.91 -17.09 5.08
CA VAL A 141 -7.34 -17.66 3.85
C VAL A 141 -6.97 -16.57 2.86
N LEU A 142 -7.78 -15.51 2.72
CA LEU A 142 -7.41 -14.36 1.88
C LEU A 142 -6.18 -13.62 2.43
N GLY A 143 -6.10 -13.43 3.75
CA GLY A 143 -4.91 -12.88 4.40
C GLY A 143 -3.68 -13.77 4.18
N PHE A 144 -3.84 -15.07 4.33
CA PHE A 144 -2.80 -16.07 4.08
C PHE A 144 -2.29 -16.01 2.64
N LEU A 145 -3.20 -15.92 1.66
CA LEU A 145 -2.87 -15.81 0.23
C LEU A 145 -2.01 -14.57 -0.04
N VAL A 146 -2.41 -13.39 0.47
CA VAL A 146 -1.61 -12.15 0.37
C VAL A 146 -0.22 -12.35 1.00
N GLY A 147 -0.18 -12.98 2.18
CA GLY A 147 1.06 -13.29 2.88
C GLY A 147 2.01 -14.18 2.07
N ILE A 148 1.49 -15.19 1.37
CA ILE A 148 2.27 -16.05 0.46
C ILE A 148 2.80 -15.25 -0.73
N LEU A 149 1.93 -14.49 -1.41
CA LEU A 149 2.32 -13.67 -2.55
C LEU A 149 3.44 -12.69 -2.18
N LYS A 150 3.37 -12.11 -0.97
CA LYS A 150 4.42 -11.21 -0.47
C LYS A 150 5.71 -11.95 -0.13
N SER A 151 5.63 -13.06 0.58
CA SER A 151 6.80 -13.74 1.16
C SER A 151 7.58 -14.60 0.15
N PHE A 152 6.90 -15.24 -0.79
CA PHE A 152 7.50 -16.12 -1.80
C PHE A 152 7.71 -15.41 -3.15
N LEU A 153 6.69 -14.70 -3.64
CA LEU A 153 6.74 -14.06 -4.96
C LEU A 153 7.23 -12.61 -4.91
N ARG A 154 7.47 -12.05 -3.71
CA ARG A 154 7.93 -10.68 -3.48
C ARG A 154 7.00 -9.61 -4.09
N ILE A 155 5.73 -9.94 -4.30
CA ILE A 155 4.73 -9.00 -4.79
C ILE A 155 4.43 -7.97 -3.70
N ASN A 156 4.21 -6.71 -4.08
CA ASN A 156 3.83 -5.67 -3.12
C ASN A 156 2.44 -5.98 -2.54
N GLU A 157 2.36 -6.10 -1.21
CA GLU A 157 1.15 -6.43 -0.46
C GLU A 157 0.03 -5.40 -0.68
N VAL A 158 0.36 -4.13 -0.92
CA VAL A 158 -0.62 -3.08 -1.25
C VAL A 158 -1.36 -3.43 -2.54
N ILE A 159 -0.63 -3.84 -3.57
CA ILE A 159 -1.22 -4.19 -4.87
C ILE A 159 -2.04 -5.46 -4.74
N SER A 160 -1.48 -6.50 -4.11
CA SER A 160 -2.16 -7.79 -3.93
C SER A 160 -3.48 -7.64 -3.19
N THR A 161 -3.50 -6.83 -2.12
CA THR A 161 -4.70 -6.62 -1.30
C THR A 161 -5.77 -5.81 -2.00
N ILE A 162 -5.40 -4.76 -2.74
CA ILE A 162 -6.36 -4.00 -3.57
C ILE A 162 -7.01 -4.92 -4.62
N LEU A 163 -6.21 -5.74 -5.31
CA LEU A 163 -6.74 -6.68 -6.31
C LEU A 163 -7.64 -7.75 -5.68
N ILE A 164 -7.26 -8.29 -4.52
CA ILE A 164 -8.09 -9.26 -3.78
C ILE A 164 -9.44 -8.68 -3.37
N ASN A 165 -9.52 -7.40 -2.98
CA ASN A 165 -10.81 -6.76 -2.70
C ASN A 165 -11.74 -6.81 -3.91
N TRP A 166 -11.23 -6.50 -5.11
CA TRP A 166 -12.03 -6.54 -6.34
C TRP A 166 -12.40 -7.98 -6.75
N ILE A 167 -11.49 -8.93 -6.59
CA ILE A 167 -11.78 -10.36 -6.82
C ILE A 167 -12.95 -10.79 -5.92
N VAL A 168 -12.87 -10.49 -4.62
CA VAL A 168 -13.97 -10.78 -3.68
C VAL A 168 -15.25 -10.08 -4.10
N TYR A 169 -15.18 -8.80 -4.44
CA TYR A 169 -16.35 -8.03 -4.88
C TYR A 169 -17.06 -8.68 -6.07
N TYR A 170 -16.32 -9.05 -7.11
CA TYR A 170 -16.90 -9.68 -8.30
C TYR A 170 -17.37 -11.11 -8.05
N ILE A 171 -16.69 -11.89 -7.19
CA ILE A 171 -17.17 -13.21 -6.76
C ILE A 171 -18.49 -13.08 -6.00
N THR A 172 -18.59 -12.17 -5.04
CA THR A 172 -19.83 -11.92 -4.31
C THR A 172 -20.93 -11.44 -5.23
N LYS A 173 -20.62 -10.52 -6.16
CA LYS A 173 -21.57 -10.05 -7.17
C LYS A 173 -22.11 -11.20 -7.99
N PHE A 174 -21.23 -12.08 -8.47
CA PHE A 174 -21.60 -13.29 -9.18
C PHE A 174 -22.54 -14.18 -8.34
N LEU A 175 -22.18 -14.49 -7.09
CA LEU A 175 -22.97 -15.33 -6.17
C LEU A 175 -24.37 -14.78 -5.86
N LEU A 176 -24.54 -13.46 -5.89
CA LEU A 176 -25.84 -12.80 -5.69
C LEU A 176 -26.71 -12.80 -6.95
N THR A 177 -26.08 -12.71 -8.13
CA THR A 177 -26.80 -12.65 -9.41
C THR A 177 -27.08 -14.03 -10.02
N SER A 178 -26.31 -15.06 -9.66
CA SER A 178 -26.45 -16.39 -10.23
C SER A 178 -27.62 -17.13 -9.58
N THR A 179 -28.69 -17.36 -10.34
CA THR A 179 -29.83 -18.20 -9.91
C THR A 179 -29.54 -19.70 -10.03
N SER A 180 -28.49 -20.09 -10.78
CA SER A 180 -28.15 -21.48 -11.09
C SER A 180 -27.35 -22.22 -10.01
N PHE A 181 -26.87 -21.52 -8.96
CA PHE A 181 -26.12 -22.15 -7.88
C PHE A 181 -27.03 -22.45 -6.69
N GLU A 182 -27.16 -23.74 -6.33
CA GLU A 182 -27.91 -24.17 -5.13
C GLU A 182 -27.35 -23.61 -3.82
N ILE A 183 -26.04 -23.34 -3.80
CA ILE A 183 -25.28 -22.80 -2.67
C ILE A 183 -25.35 -21.26 -2.65
N GLY A 184 -25.84 -20.64 -3.74
CA GLY A 184 -25.95 -19.20 -3.88
C GLY A 184 -27.14 -18.62 -3.14
N PHE A 185 -27.33 -17.33 -3.34
CA PHE A 185 -28.46 -16.60 -2.81
C PHE A 185 -29.73 -16.96 -3.61
N LYS A 186 -30.65 -17.73 -3.02
CA LYS A 186 -31.93 -18.09 -3.64
C LYS A 186 -32.82 -16.85 -3.81
N SER A 187 -32.78 -16.20 -4.96
CA SER A 187 -33.63 -15.06 -5.32
C SER A 187 -34.05 -15.15 -6.79
N ASN A 188 -35.33 -14.91 -7.07
CA ASN A 188 -35.87 -14.77 -8.42
C ASN A 188 -35.77 -13.33 -8.96
N SER A 189 -35.16 -12.39 -8.21
CA SER A 189 -34.98 -11.00 -8.62
C SER A 189 -33.50 -10.58 -8.59
N PRO A 190 -32.96 -10.06 -9.72
CA PRO A 190 -31.53 -9.76 -9.88
C PRO A 190 -31.03 -8.54 -9.08
N LEU A 191 -31.91 -7.85 -8.33
CA LEU A 191 -31.61 -6.58 -7.66
C LEU A 191 -32.03 -6.50 -6.19
N THR A 192 -32.64 -7.55 -5.63
CA THR A 192 -33.18 -7.49 -4.26
C THR A 192 -32.12 -7.82 -3.22
N SER A 193 -31.95 -6.92 -2.25
CA SER A 193 -31.22 -7.19 -1.02
C SER A 193 -31.82 -8.40 -0.32
N GLN A 194 -31.03 -9.45 -0.06
CA GLN A 194 -31.46 -10.45 0.91
C GLN A 194 -31.24 -9.92 2.30
N SER A 195 -32.34 -9.80 3.02
CA SER A 195 -32.37 -9.45 4.43
C SER A 195 -32.67 -10.68 5.27
N ILE A 196 -32.05 -10.78 6.42
CA ILE A 196 -32.47 -11.69 7.49
C ILE A 196 -33.82 -11.18 8.01
N SER A 197 -34.92 -11.77 7.55
CA SER A 197 -36.30 -11.37 7.91
C SER A 197 -36.87 -12.16 9.11
N ASP A 198 -36.11 -13.07 9.70
CA ASP A 198 -36.62 -13.97 10.74
C ASP A 198 -37.02 -13.19 12.01
N ALA A 199 -38.31 -13.24 12.35
CA ALA A 199 -38.82 -12.87 13.67
C ALA A 199 -38.09 -13.62 14.80
N ALA A 200 -37.59 -14.84 14.54
CA ALA A 200 -36.76 -15.64 15.45
C ALA A 200 -35.36 -15.05 15.68
N PHE A 201 -34.75 -14.39 14.68
CA PHE A 201 -33.48 -13.68 14.88
C PHE A 201 -33.71 -12.40 15.70
N LEU A 202 -34.82 -11.70 15.40
CA LEU A 202 -35.27 -10.53 16.14
C LEU A 202 -35.78 -10.84 17.56
N SER A 203 -36.17 -12.06 17.90
CA SER A 203 -36.56 -12.41 19.27
C SER A 203 -35.36 -12.79 20.15
N VAL A 204 -34.30 -13.35 19.55
CA VAL A 204 -33.12 -13.84 20.29
C VAL A 204 -32.05 -12.75 20.48
N PHE A 205 -31.81 -11.88 19.48
CA PHE A 205 -30.70 -10.91 19.51
C PHE A 205 -31.06 -9.40 19.44
N PRO A 206 -32.27 -8.92 19.78
CA PRO A 206 -32.62 -7.51 19.58
C PRO A 206 -32.14 -6.58 20.70
N THR A 207 -31.53 -7.10 21.76
CA THR A 207 -31.37 -6.31 22.99
C THR A 207 -30.14 -5.40 22.93
N ARG A 208 -30.29 -4.20 23.51
CA ARG A 208 -29.18 -3.31 23.88
C ARG A 208 -28.06 -4.07 24.61
N SER A 209 -28.44 -5.06 25.43
CA SER A 209 -27.54 -5.95 26.16
C SER A 209 -26.59 -6.72 25.23
N PHE A 210 -27.08 -7.26 24.11
CA PHE A 210 -26.23 -7.98 23.15
C PHE A 210 -25.15 -7.07 22.54
N SER A 211 -25.50 -5.82 22.22
CA SER A 211 -24.53 -4.85 21.69
C SER A 211 -23.48 -4.44 22.73
N ILE A 212 -23.84 -4.41 24.01
CA ILE A 212 -22.90 -4.21 25.12
C ILE A 212 -21.94 -5.40 25.23
N ILE A 213 -22.45 -6.63 25.12
CA ILE A 213 -21.63 -7.86 25.17
C ILE A 213 -20.61 -7.87 24.02
N ILE A 214 -21.02 -7.54 22.80
CA ILE A 214 -20.09 -7.47 21.65
C ILE A 214 -19.03 -6.39 21.88
N LEU A 215 -19.42 -5.21 22.37
CA LEU A 215 -18.46 -4.15 22.67
C LEU A 215 -17.48 -4.59 23.75
N PHE A 216 -17.97 -5.21 24.82
CA PHE A 216 -17.14 -5.77 25.87
C PHE A 216 -16.15 -6.80 25.33
N LEU A 217 -16.59 -7.68 24.43
CA LEU A 217 -15.71 -8.64 23.76
C LEU A 217 -14.66 -7.93 22.90
N GLY A 218 -15.02 -6.85 22.21
CA GLY A 218 -14.09 -6.00 21.46
C GLY A 218 -13.05 -5.33 22.37
N LEU A 219 -13.47 -4.81 23.52
CA LEU A 219 -12.59 -4.21 24.53
C LEU A 219 -11.61 -5.24 25.11
N LEU A 220 -12.13 -6.40 25.50
CA LEU A 220 -11.34 -7.53 26.00
C LEU A 220 -10.33 -7.98 24.94
N PHE A 221 -10.75 -8.09 23.69
CA PHE A 221 -9.89 -8.47 22.58
C PHE A 221 -8.80 -7.43 22.31
N ALA A 222 -9.13 -6.14 22.32
CA ALA A 222 -8.15 -5.05 22.22
C ALA A 222 -7.10 -5.10 23.32
N PHE A 223 -7.53 -5.40 24.55
CA PHE A 223 -6.65 -5.59 25.70
C PHE A 223 -5.75 -6.82 25.55
N LEU A 224 -6.30 -7.97 25.12
CA LEU A 224 -5.53 -9.18 24.84
C LEU A 224 -4.47 -8.94 23.75
N ILE A 225 -4.84 -8.29 22.65
CA ILE A 225 -3.89 -7.93 21.60
C ILE A 225 -2.83 -6.96 22.12
N TRP A 226 -3.19 -6.03 22.99
CA TRP A 226 -2.20 -5.18 23.66
C TRP A 226 -1.20 -5.98 24.49
N ILE A 227 -1.65 -6.97 25.28
CA ILE A 227 -0.78 -7.90 26.01
C ILE A 227 0.12 -8.66 25.04
N VAL A 228 -0.44 -9.27 24.00
CA VAL A 228 0.34 -10.01 22.99
C VAL A 228 1.42 -9.11 22.39
N MET A 229 1.05 -7.90 22.01
CA MET A 229 1.99 -6.96 21.38
C MET A 229 3.07 -6.44 22.33
N GLN A 230 2.78 -6.25 23.62
CA GLN A 230 3.71 -5.62 24.58
C GLN A 230 4.47 -6.59 25.48
N LYS A 231 3.90 -7.74 25.78
CA LYS A 231 4.37 -8.65 26.83
C LYS A 231 4.82 -10.02 26.31
N THR A 232 4.57 -10.36 25.05
CA THR A 232 4.93 -11.68 24.50
C THR A 232 6.04 -11.61 23.45
N THR A 233 6.71 -12.75 23.25
CA THR A 233 7.76 -12.93 22.24
C THR A 233 7.23 -12.79 20.81
N VAL A 234 5.97 -13.18 20.55
CA VAL A 234 5.33 -13.01 19.25
C VAL A 234 5.21 -11.53 18.90
N GLY A 235 4.72 -10.71 19.83
CA GLY A 235 4.63 -9.25 19.65
C GLY A 235 5.99 -8.59 19.41
N LEU A 236 7.03 -9.04 20.12
CA LEU A 236 8.41 -8.60 19.89
C LEU A 236 8.86 -8.92 18.46
N ARG A 237 8.68 -10.17 18.01
CA ARG A 237 9.09 -10.60 16.66
C ARG A 237 8.38 -9.80 15.57
N ILE A 238 7.07 -9.56 15.71
CA ILE A 238 6.29 -8.73 14.78
C ILE A 238 6.90 -7.32 14.67
N LYS A 239 7.19 -6.68 15.80
CA LYS A 239 7.76 -5.33 15.83
C LYS A 239 9.14 -5.26 15.20
N ILE A 240 10.02 -6.23 15.47
CA ILE A 240 11.37 -6.27 14.90
C ILE A 240 11.29 -6.42 13.37
N VAL A 241 10.46 -7.34 12.87
CA VAL A 241 10.24 -7.52 11.42
C VAL A 241 9.71 -6.24 10.77
N GLY A 242 8.78 -5.55 11.43
CA GLY A 242 8.21 -4.30 10.92
C GLY A 242 9.19 -3.13 10.92
N GLN A 243 10.13 -3.07 11.86
CA GLN A 243 11.15 -2.02 11.90
C GLN A 243 12.30 -2.27 10.92
N ASN A 244 12.83 -3.51 10.89
CA ASN A 244 13.93 -3.86 10.00
C ASN A 244 13.98 -5.37 9.74
N LYS A 245 13.61 -5.76 8.51
CA LYS A 245 13.61 -7.15 8.05
C LYS A 245 14.99 -7.81 8.10
N ASN A 246 16.07 -7.06 7.84
CA ASN A 246 17.43 -7.61 7.86
C ASN A 246 17.90 -7.85 9.30
N ALA A 247 17.55 -6.95 10.23
CA ALA A 247 17.82 -7.15 11.66
C ALA A 247 17.02 -8.32 12.22
N ALA A 248 15.78 -8.51 11.77
CA ALA A 248 14.94 -9.65 12.15
C ALA A 248 15.55 -10.99 11.73
N THR A 249 16.07 -11.08 10.49
CA THR A 249 16.77 -12.29 10.02
C THR A 249 18.06 -12.55 10.78
N TYR A 250 18.80 -11.50 11.13
CA TYR A 250 20.01 -11.64 11.94
C TYR A 250 19.68 -12.16 13.36
N ALA A 251 18.54 -11.73 13.93
CA ALA A 251 18.03 -12.22 15.20
C ALA A 251 17.36 -13.62 15.12
N GLY A 252 17.51 -14.35 14.01
CA GLY A 252 16.96 -15.70 13.82
C GLY A 252 15.46 -15.76 13.55
N ILE A 253 14.80 -14.64 13.25
CA ILE A 253 13.36 -14.60 12.96
C ILE A 253 13.14 -14.94 11.48
N ASN A 254 12.30 -15.94 11.22
CA ASN A 254 11.88 -16.25 9.85
C ASN A 254 10.87 -15.20 9.35
N ASN A 255 11.34 -14.29 8.50
CA ASN A 255 10.51 -13.22 7.93
C ASN A 255 9.33 -13.74 7.11
N LYS A 256 9.47 -14.89 6.42
CA LYS A 256 8.41 -15.43 5.56
C LYS A 256 7.23 -15.91 6.38
N THR A 257 7.49 -16.75 7.39
CA THR A 257 6.44 -17.25 8.29
C THR A 257 5.78 -16.10 9.04
N MET A 258 6.57 -15.13 9.53
CA MET A 258 6.01 -13.96 10.21
C MET A 258 5.10 -13.12 9.29
N THR A 259 5.49 -12.92 8.03
CA THR A 259 4.68 -12.19 7.05
C THR A 259 3.35 -12.90 6.77
N ILE A 260 3.39 -14.22 6.61
CA ILE A 260 2.20 -15.04 6.34
C ILE A 260 1.28 -15.02 7.56
N SER A 261 1.80 -15.38 8.74
CA SER A 261 1.00 -15.47 9.98
C SER A 261 0.37 -14.13 10.37
N THR A 262 1.08 -13.01 10.20
CA THR A 262 0.53 -11.68 10.51
C THR A 262 -0.59 -11.26 9.57
N MET A 263 -0.46 -11.54 8.27
CA MET A 263 -1.54 -11.29 7.30
C MET A 263 -2.74 -12.21 7.54
N THR A 264 -2.52 -13.49 7.83
CA THR A 264 -3.58 -14.44 8.18
C THR A 264 -4.34 -13.98 9.43
N LEU A 265 -3.62 -13.58 10.49
CA LEU A 265 -4.22 -13.09 11.73
C LEU A 265 -5.03 -11.81 11.49
N SER A 266 -4.51 -10.88 10.68
CA SER A 266 -5.27 -9.70 10.25
C SER A 266 -6.54 -10.10 9.51
N GLY A 267 -6.47 -11.07 8.60
CA GLY A 267 -7.62 -11.60 7.88
C GLY A 267 -8.66 -12.19 8.83
N ILE A 268 -8.26 -13.03 9.77
CA ILE A 268 -9.15 -13.63 10.79
C ILE A 268 -9.88 -12.54 11.59
N ILE A 269 -9.15 -11.55 12.10
CA ILE A 269 -9.73 -10.48 12.93
C ILE A 269 -10.68 -9.60 12.12
N SER A 270 -10.33 -9.27 10.88
CA SER A 270 -11.25 -8.55 9.99
C SER A 270 -12.48 -9.38 9.62
N GLY A 271 -12.39 -10.70 9.58
CA GLY A 271 -13.54 -11.59 9.40
C GLY A 271 -14.55 -11.45 10.53
N ILE A 272 -14.10 -11.34 11.79
CA ILE A 272 -14.98 -11.08 12.95
C ILE A 272 -15.76 -9.78 12.73
N ALA A 273 -15.07 -8.72 12.30
CA ALA A 273 -15.70 -7.43 12.02
C ALA A 273 -16.73 -7.53 10.88
N GLY A 274 -16.41 -8.26 9.82
CA GLY A 274 -17.30 -8.53 8.69
C GLY A 274 -18.56 -9.30 9.09
N PHE A 275 -18.41 -10.37 9.87
CA PHE A 275 -19.53 -11.13 10.40
C PHE A 275 -20.49 -10.23 11.19
N ILE A 276 -19.97 -9.44 12.14
CA ILE A 276 -20.81 -8.55 12.95
C ILE A 276 -21.50 -7.50 12.09
N TRP A 277 -20.80 -6.94 11.09
CA TRP A 277 -21.36 -5.95 10.18
C TRP A 277 -22.53 -6.49 9.36
N TYR A 278 -22.35 -7.61 8.68
CA TYR A 278 -23.36 -8.13 7.75
C TYR A 278 -24.50 -8.89 8.45
N ILE A 279 -24.21 -9.61 9.54
CA ILE A 279 -25.21 -10.43 10.23
C ILE A 279 -25.97 -9.64 11.29
N PHE A 280 -25.31 -8.83 12.12
CA PHE A 280 -25.98 -8.16 13.26
C PHE A 280 -26.34 -6.69 13.00
N TYR A 281 -25.50 -5.95 12.27
CA TYR A 281 -25.75 -4.53 12.01
C TYR A 281 -26.63 -4.30 10.79
N LYS A 282 -26.15 -4.62 9.58
CA LYS A 282 -26.90 -4.43 8.34
C LYS A 282 -28.00 -5.47 8.15
N ARG A 283 -27.77 -6.71 8.58
CA ARG A 283 -28.68 -7.85 8.40
C ARG A 283 -29.04 -8.13 6.93
N SER A 284 -28.25 -7.61 6.01
CA SER A 284 -28.49 -7.75 4.58
C SER A 284 -27.22 -7.51 3.80
N PHE A 285 -27.19 -8.03 2.58
CA PHE A 285 -26.22 -7.63 1.57
C PHE A 285 -26.93 -6.93 0.41
N THR A 286 -26.47 -5.75 0.04
CA THR A 286 -26.99 -4.96 -1.08
C THR A 286 -25.92 -4.85 -2.16
N LEU A 287 -26.28 -5.17 -3.39
CA LEU A 287 -25.45 -4.92 -4.58
C LEU A 287 -25.33 -3.41 -4.82
N ALA A 288 -24.31 -2.79 -4.22
CA ALA A 288 -23.94 -1.42 -4.52
C ALA A 288 -22.91 -1.39 -5.67
N ASN A 289 -22.85 -0.26 -6.39
CA ASN A 289 -21.86 0.03 -7.42
C ASN A 289 -20.47 0.32 -6.81
N GLY A 290 -19.91 -0.64 -6.08
CA GLY A 290 -18.54 -0.55 -5.57
C GLY A 290 -18.32 -1.31 -4.26
N MET A 291 -17.04 -1.33 -3.86
CA MET A 291 -16.59 -1.95 -2.63
C MET A 291 -17.15 -1.21 -1.40
N PRO A 292 -17.62 -1.92 -0.36
CA PRO A 292 -18.00 -1.32 0.92
C PRO A 292 -16.87 -0.46 1.50
N ARG A 293 -17.22 0.73 2.01
CA ARG A 293 -16.26 1.76 2.44
C ARG A 293 -15.69 1.51 3.83
N GLU A 294 -16.42 0.79 4.66
CA GLU A 294 -16.21 0.73 6.10
C GLU A 294 -14.92 -0.01 6.48
N GLY A 295 -14.51 -0.98 5.67
CA GLY A 295 -13.19 -1.60 5.82
C GLY A 295 -12.03 -0.66 5.50
N PHE A 296 -12.23 0.33 4.63
CA PHE A 296 -11.21 1.34 4.32
C PHE A 296 -11.16 2.40 5.43
N ASP A 297 -12.32 2.77 5.97
CA ASP A 297 -12.42 3.72 7.07
C ASP A 297 -11.72 3.22 8.34
N ALA A 298 -11.71 1.90 8.58
CA ALA A 298 -10.95 1.28 9.66
C ALA A 298 -9.43 1.56 9.58
N ILE A 299 -8.89 1.83 8.37
CA ILE A 299 -7.47 2.22 8.20
C ILE A 299 -7.24 3.59 8.85
N LEU A 300 -8.17 4.52 8.63
CA LEU A 300 -8.10 5.87 9.19
C LEU A 300 -8.18 5.82 10.72
N VAL A 301 -9.08 5.00 11.26
CA VAL A 301 -9.22 4.78 12.70
C VAL A 301 -7.94 4.19 13.31
N ALA A 302 -7.33 3.18 12.67
CA ALA A 302 -6.07 2.59 13.11
C ALA A 302 -4.91 3.61 13.12
N LEU A 303 -4.82 4.44 12.07
CA LEU A 303 -3.81 5.49 11.95
C LEU A 303 -4.00 6.59 13.01
N LEU A 304 -5.25 7.01 13.26
CA LEU A 304 -5.61 7.96 14.31
C LEU A 304 -5.16 7.49 15.70
N ALA A 305 -5.22 6.17 15.92
CA ALA A 305 -4.76 5.50 17.13
C ALA A 305 -3.24 5.25 17.17
N PHE A 306 -2.47 5.70 16.18
CA PHE A 306 -1.05 5.36 16.01
C PHE A 306 -0.76 3.85 16.05
N ASN A 307 -1.70 3.05 15.53
CA ASN A 307 -1.66 1.58 15.56
C ASN A 307 -1.53 1.01 16.98
N SER A 308 -2.02 1.73 17.99
CA SER A 308 -2.08 1.25 19.37
C SER A 308 -3.38 0.47 19.58
N PRO A 309 -3.35 -0.81 20.01
CA PRO A 309 -4.57 -1.58 20.25
C PRO A 309 -5.52 -0.91 21.26
N LEU A 310 -4.99 -0.29 22.33
CA LEU A 310 -5.80 0.46 23.29
C LEU A 310 -6.27 1.81 22.75
N GLY A 311 -5.49 2.44 21.87
CA GLY A 311 -5.87 3.71 21.23
C GLY A 311 -7.02 3.54 20.22
N ILE A 312 -7.20 2.34 19.70
CA ILE A 312 -8.29 2.01 18.76
C ILE A 312 -9.66 2.13 19.42
N ILE A 313 -9.78 1.83 20.71
CA ILE A 313 -11.07 1.88 21.43
C ILE A 313 -11.71 3.28 21.36
N PRO A 314 -11.07 4.36 21.85
CA PRO A 314 -11.68 5.70 21.83
C PRO A 314 -11.80 6.26 20.41
N THR A 315 -10.90 5.90 19.49
CA THR A 315 -10.94 6.38 18.10
C THR A 315 -12.06 5.74 17.29
N SER A 316 -12.30 4.44 17.48
CA SER A 316 -13.46 3.72 16.91
C SER A 316 -14.78 4.29 17.43
N PHE A 317 -14.87 4.58 18.73
CA PHE A 317 -16.06 5.20 19.32
C PHE A 317 -16.31 6.60 18.73
N PHE A 318 -15.27 7.42 18.64
CA PHE A 318 -15.34 8.75 18.02
C PHE A 318 -15.81 8.67 16.56
N TYR A 319 -15.19 7.82 15.74
CA TYR A 319 -15.56 7.64 14.34
C TYR A 319 -17.00 7.12 14.18
N SER A 320 -17.41 6.16 15.02
CA SER A 320 -18.77 5.59 15.00
C SER A 320 -19.83 6.63 15.36
N THR A 321 -19.51 7.51 16.32
CA THR A 321 -20.39 8.61 16.73
C THR A 321 -20.60 9.60 15.57
N LEU A 322 -19.51 9.96 14.86
CA LEU A 322 -19.59 10.84 13.69
C LEU A 322 -20.44 10.23 12.57
N THR A 323 -20.20 8.96 12.24
CA THR A 323 -20.86 8.30 11.10
C THR A 323 -22.33 8.03 11.34
N ILE A 324 -22.70 7.52 12.52
CA ILE A 324 -24.11 7.29 12.87
C ILE A 324 -24.86 8.61 12.95
N GLY A 325 -24.27 9.59 13.65
CA GLY A 325 -24.81 10.92 13.75
C GLY A 325 -25.07 11.53 12.37
N ALA A 326 -24.10 11.45 11.46
CA ALA A 326 -24.23 12.00 10.12
C ALA A 326 -25.27 11.29 9.25
N SER A 327 -25.37 9.96 9.36
CA SER A 327 -26.20 9.14 8.47
C SER A 327 -27.71 9.44 8.53
N ARG A 328 -28.20 9.98 9.66
CA ARG A 328 -29.62 10.26 9.93
C ARG A 328 -29.94 11.75 10.05
N LEU A 329 -29.01 12.65 9.71
CA LEU A 329 -29.21 14.10 9.81
C LEU A 329 -30.35 14.60 8.90
N GLN A 330 -30.49 14.01 7.70
CA GLN A 330 -31.57 14.34 6.77
C GLN A 330 -32.95 14.16 7.39
N ASN A 331 -33.10 13.17 8.27
CA ASN A 331 -34.37 12.85 8.91
C ASN A 331 -34.77 13.86 10.01
N HIS A 332 -33.89 14.80 10.37
CA HIS A 332 -34.06 15.73 11.50
C HIS A 332 -34.15 17.20 11.05
N SER A 333 -34.84 17.49 9.94
CA SER A 333 -35.10 18.85 9.41
C SER A 333 -33.85 19.66 9.00
N ILE A 334 -32.71 18.99 8.88
CA ILE A 334 -31.46 19.57 8.34
C ILE A 334 -31.28 18.98 6.95
N LEU A 335 -31.57 19.78 5.91
CA LEU A 335 -31.50 19.41 4.49
C LEU A 335 -30.06 19.23 3.97
N LEU A 336 -29.10 18.93 4.84
CA LEU A 336 -27.74 18.61 4.42
C LEU A 336 -27.71 17.21 3.80
N ASN A 337 -27.33 17.15 2.53
CA ASN A 337 -27.15 15.89 1.82
C ASN A 337 -26.09 15.01 2.52
N GLN A 338 -26.26 13.69 2.43
CA GLN A 338 -25.34 12.73 3.03
C GLN A 338 -23.92 12.89 2.47
N GLU A 339 -23.81 13.27 1.20
CA GLU A 339 -22.54 13.59 0.56
C GLU A 339 -21.83 14.78 1.22
N THR A 340 -22.56 15.83 1.60
CA THR A 340 -21.98 16.99 2.29
C THR A 340 -21.44 16.60 3.66
N MET A 341 -22.17 15.73 4.36
CA MET A 341 -21.71 15.20 5.65
C MET A 341 -20.52 14.25 5.51
N GLN A 342 -20.40 13.51 4.41
CA GLN A 342 -19.21 12.72 4.11
C GLN A 342 -17.97 13.61 3.92
N ILE A 343 -18.11 14.78 3.29
CA ILE A 343 -17.02 15.76 3.17
C ILE A 343 -16.63 16.29 4.54
N VAL A 344 -17.60 16.63 5.41
CA VAL A 344 -17.34 17.07 6.78
C VAL A 344 -16.56 16.04 7.58
N ILE A 345 -16.99 14.77 7.53
CA ILE A 345 -16.28 13.66 8.19
C ILE A 345 -14.89 13.49 7.57
N GLY A 346 -14.78 13.57 6.25
CA GLY A 346 -13.52 13.51 5.51
C GLY A 346 -12.52 14.58 5.96
N ILE A 347 -12.95 15.84 6.14
CA ILE A 347 -12.11 16.94 6.63
C ILE A 347 -11.57 16.62 8.03
N ILE A 348 -12.45 16.23 8.95
CA ILE A 348 -12.08 15.91 10.34
C ILE A 348 -11.05 14.79 10.34
N ILE A 349 -11.32 13.71 9.58
CA ILE A 349 -10.46 12.53 9.58
C ILE A 349 -9.14 12.80 8.84
N TYR A 350 -9.16 13.50 7.71
CA TYR A 350 -7.95 13.84 6.97
C TYR A 350 -7.00 14.68 7.83
N LEU A 351 -7.52 15.67 8.54
CA LEU A 351 -6.70 16.45 9.47
C LEU A 351 -6.17 15.59 10.62
N SER A 352 -6.99 14.65 11.10
CA SER A 352 -6.61 13.69 12.14
C SER A 352 -5.52 12.70 11.69
N ALA A 353 -5.49 12.33 10.41
CA ALA A 353 -4.43 11.50 9.82
C ALA A 353 -3.09 12.24 9.78
N ILE A 354 -3.13 13.57 9.66
CA ILE A 354 -1.96 14.46 9.71
C ILE A 354 -1.64 14.85 11.17
N SER A 355 -2.23 14.18 12.17
CA SER A 355 -1.98 14.43 13.59
C SER A 355 -0.49 14.46 13.95
N VAL A 356 0.36 13.71 13.26
CA VAL A 356 1.82 13.71 13.40
C VAL A 356 2.43 15.13 13.34
N ILE A 357 1.89 16.04 12.53
CA ILE A 357 2.38 17.42 12.43
C ILE A 357 2.22 18.16 13.76
N PHE A 358 1.15 17.87 14.50
CA PHE A 358 0.86 18.50 15.80
C PHE A 358 1.68 17.92 16.95
N ILE A 359 2.57 16.95 16.72
CA ILE A 359 3.27 16.25 17.82
C ILE A 359 4.26 17.16 18.56
N ASN A 360 4.73 18.20 17.88
CA ASN A 360 5.59 19.24 18.45
C ASN A 360 4.83 20.53 18.77
N PHE A 361 3.52 20.57 18.53
CA PHE A 361 2.68 21.73 18.79
C PHE A 361 2.36 21.81 20.29
N LYS A 362 3.06 22.69 21.00
CA LYS A 362 2.88 22.91 22.45
C LYS A 362 2.45 24.36 22.72
N PRO A 363 1.21 24.74 22.36
CA PRO A 363 0.76 26.13 22.41
C PRO A 363 0.79 26.69 23.84
N ILE A 364 0.36 25.91 24.85
CA ILE A 364 0.36 26.35 26.26
C ILE A 364 1.78 26.67 26.76
N ARG A 365 2.77 25.84 26.45
CA ARG A 365 4.16 26.10 26.86
C ARG A 365 4.75 27.28 26.08
N TRP A 366 4.35 27.45 24.83
CA TRP A 366 4.75 28.60 24.02
C TRP A 366 4.15 29.91 24.57
N THR A 367 2.86 29.95 24.87
CA THR A 367 2.20 31.14 25.44
C THR A 367 2.74 31.47 26.82
N LEU A 368 2.97 30.47 27.68
CA LEU A 368 3.59 30.69 29.00
C LEU A 368 5.03 31.21 28.88
N ASN A 369 5.85 30.62 28.02
CA ASN A 369 7.22 31.11 27.79
C ASN A 369 7.20 32.53 27.21
N PHE A 370 6.30 32.81 26.27
CA PHE A 370 6.15 34.14 25.68
C PHE A 370 5.69 35.18 26.71
N TRP A 371 4.72 34.82 27.55
CA TRP A 371 4.26 35.66 28.66
C TRP A 371 5.35 35.88 29.71
N PHE A 372 6.13 34.84 30.04
CA PHE A 372 7.27 34.94 30.96
C PHE A 372 8.39 35.82 30.37
N LEU A 373 8.64 35.71 29.07
CA LEU A 373 9.59 36.56 28.35
C LEU A 373 9.14 38.04 28.36
N LEU A 374 7.86 38.32 28.12
CA LEU A 374 7.27 39.66 28.20
C LEU A 374 7.32 40.26 29.60
N ARG A 375 7.35 39.43 30.66
CA ARG A 375 7.45 39.89 32.05
C ARG A 375 8.90 40.03 32.55
N SER A 376 9.88 39.50 31.81
CA SER A 376 11.29 39.50 32.24
C SER A 376 12.01 40.81 31.89
N LYS A 377 12.44 41.58 32.90
CA LYS A 377 13.25 42.81 32.71
C LYS A 377 14.51 42.57 31.86
N ARG A 378 15.23 41.46 32.14
CA ARG A 378 16.44 41.05 31.41
C ARG A 378 16.25 40.85 29.89
N PHE A 379 15.05 40.45 29.43
CA PHE A 379 14.78 40.30 27.98
C PHE A 379 14.70 41.65 27.26
N PHE A 380 14.17 42.68 27.93
CA PHE A 380 14.13 44.03 27.39
C PHE A 380 15.51 44.71 27.48
N ASP A 381 16.24 44.52 28.59
CA ASP A 381 17.60 45.07 28.76
C ASP A 381 18.60 44.56 27.72
N THR A 382 18.52 43.28 27.36
CA THR A 382 19.38 42.70 26.31
C THR A 382 19.02 43.22 24.91
N LYS A 383 17.74 43.54 24.66
CA LYS A 383 17.29 44.11 23.38
C LYS A 383 17.66 45.58 23.26
N THR A 384 17.59 46.36 24.34
CA THR A 384 18.00 47.76 24.39
C THR A 384 19.52 47.91 24.24
N GLN A 385 20.32 47.05 24.91
CA GLN A 385 21.77 47.00 24.72
C GLN A 385 22.17 46.64 23.28
N LYS A 386 21.47 45.69 22.65
CA LYS A 386 21.72 45.32 21.25
C LYS A 386 21.36 46.45 20.26
N LEU A 387 20.33 47.23 20.57
CA LEU A 387 19.95 48.42 19.81
C LEU A 387 20.97 49.55 19.96
N ALA A 388 21.52 49.74 21.16
CA ALA A 388 22.62 50.68 21.42
C ALA A 388 23.91 50.27 20.69
N PHE A 389 24.26 48.98 20.72
CA PHE A 389 25.39 48.43 19.97
C PHE A 389 25.25 48.64 18.47
N LEU A 390 24.07 48.35 17.89
CA LEU A 390 23.81 48.57 16.47
C LEU A 390 23.81 50.06 16.07
N LYS A 391 23.44 50.98 16.97
CA LYS A 391 23.56 52.43 16.75
C LYS A 391 25.03 52.90 16.77
N LEU A 392 25.84 52.37 17.70
CA LEU A 392 27.29 52.62 17.75
C LEU A 392 28.01 52.04 16.53
N GLU A 393 27.64 50.84 16.10
CA GLU A 393 28.18 50.20 14.90
C GLU A 393 27.82 51.01 13.63
N LYS A 394 26.57 51.52 13.54
CA LYS A 394 26.14 52.41 12.45
C LYS A 394 26.93 53.74 12.42
N SER A 395 27.27 54.30 13.57
CA SER A 395 28.10 55.52 13.71
C SER A 395 29.57 55.26 13.37
N ASN A 396 30.11 54.09 13.72
CA ASN A 396 31.48 53.70 13.35
C ASN A 396 31.59 53.39 11.85
N PHE A 397 30.52 52.90 11.23
CA PHE A 397 30.45 52.66 9.78
C PHE A 397 30.37 53.96 8.96
N SER A 398 29.85 55.07 9.49
CA SER A 398 29.83 56.35 8.75
C SER A 398 31.20 57.03 8.68
N ASN A 399 32.07 56.84 9.69
CA ASN A 399 33.42 57.43 9.73
C ASN A 399 34.47 56.64 8.93
N LEU A 400 34.26 55.34 8.70
CA LEU A 400 35.20 54.48 7.95
C LEU A 400 35.07 54.60 6.40
N ASN A 401 34.11 55.40 5.90
CA ASN A 401 33.67 55.35 4.51
C ASN A 401 34.43 56.22 3.52
N LEU A 402 35.37 57.08 3.93
CA LEU A 402 35.84 58.11 3.00
C LEU A 402 36.96 57.71 2.04
N ILE A 403 37.92 56.82 2.36
CA ILE A 403 39.04 56.59 1.41
C ILE A 403 39.48 55.12 1.23
N GLY A 404 39.35 54.23 2.23
CA GLY A 404 39.91 52.86 2.14
C GLY A 404 38.95 51.72 1.72
N ILE A 405 37.66 51.78 2.07
CA ILE A 405 36.77 50.60 2.03
C ILE A 405 36.13 50.36 0.65
N LYS A 406 35.94 51.40 -0.17
CA LYS A 406 35.32 51.24 -1.50
C LYS A 406 36.17 50.43 -2.48
N LYS A 407 37.51 50.52 -2.38
CA LYS A 407 38.43 49.79 -3.27
C LYS A 407 38.52 48.30 -2.90
N ILE A 408 38.68 48.00 -1.61
CA ILE A 408 38.80 46.63 -1.09
C ILE A 408 37.48 45.84 -1.19
N LYS A 409 36.31 46.47 -0.98
CA LYS A 409 35.02 45.78 -1.17
C LYS A 409 34.75 45.45 -2.64
N LYS A 410 35.14 46.32 -3.59
CA LYS A 410 34.86 46.11 -5.02
C LYS A 410 35.72 44.97 -5.57
N GLU A 411 37.02 44.95 -5.26
CA GLU A 411 37.94 43.85 -5.64
C GLU A 411 37.51 42.50 -5.05
N LYS A 412 37.11 42.47 -3.77
CA LYS A 412 36.72 41.22 -3.10
C LYS A 412 35.36 40.68 -3.56
N ILE A 413 34.44 41.56 -3.98
CA ILE A 413 33.15 41.16 -4.58
C ILE A 413 33.32 40.70 -6.03
N GLU A 414 34.17 41.35 -6.82
CA GLU A 414 34.46 40.95 -8.20
C GLU A 414 35.18 39.58 -8.26
N THR A 415 36.14 39.34 -7.37
CA THR A 415 36.81 38.02 -7.25
C THR A 415 35.86 36.90 -6.83
N LEU A 416 34.99 37.13 -5.83
CA LEU A 416 33.98 36.15 -5.42
C LEU A 416 32.94 35.88 -6.51
N ASN A 417 32.51 36.91 -7.25
CA ASN A 417 31.57 36.75 -8.36
C ASN A 417 32.19 35.97 -9.54
N TYR A 418 33.50 36.15 -9.79
CA TYR A 418 34.25 35.35 -10.77
C TYR A 418 34.37 33.88 -10.35
N GLU A 419 34.60 33.59 -9.06
CA GLU A 419 34.61 32.21 -8.56
C GLU A 419 33.23 31.54 -8.65
N ILE A 420 32.15 32.26 -8.31
CA ILE A 420 30.78 31.73 -8.40
C ILE A 420 30.41 31.41 -9.86
N THR A 421 30.69 32.32 -10.80
CA THR A 421 30.41 32.09 -12.23
C THR A 421 31.21 30.93 -12.81
N ASN A 422 32.49 30.76 -12.42
CA ASN A 422 33.27 29.58 -12.81
C ASN A 422 32.74 28.27 -12.22
N LEU A 423 32.23 28.28 -10.98
CA LEU A 423 31.59 27.12 -10.36
C LEU A 423 30.25 26.77 -11.03
N GLU A 424 29.47 27.77 -11.41
CA GLU A 424 28.22 27.58 -12.16
C GLU A 424 28.47 27.02 -13.56
N LYS A 425 29.49 27.51 -14.26
CA LYS A 425 29.91 26.98 -15.57
C LYS A 425 30.29 25.50 -15.47
N LYS A 426 31.13 25.13 -14.49
CA LYS A 426 31.50 23.72 -14.22
C LYS A 426 30.28 22.86 -13.87
N LYS A 427 29.36 23.37 -13.04
CA LYS A 427 28.11 22.66 -12.70
C LYS A 427 27.27 22.36 -13.95
N ASN A 428 27.14 23.32 -14.87
CA ASN A 428 26.35 23.16 -16.08
C ASN A 428 27.00 22.18 -17.06
N GLU A 429 28.33 22.20 -17.20
CA GLU A 429 29.10 21.20 -17.97
C GLU A 429 28.87 19.78 -17.42
N TYR A 430 28.90 19.59 -16.10
CA TYR A 430 28.60 18.28 -15.50
C TYR A 430 27.17 17.81 -15.75
N LEU A 431 26.20 18.72 -15.72
CA LEU A 431 24.79 18.39 -15.93
C LEU A 431 24.54 17.98 -17.40
N ALA A 432 25.18 18.66 -18.35
CA ALA A 432 25.10 18.33 -19.77
C ALA A 432 25.67 16.93 -20.07
N VAL A 433 26.84 16.59 -19.53
CA VAL A 433 27.44 15.25 -19.69
C VAL A 433 26.52 14.16 -19.12
N PHE A 434 25.90 14.40 -17.96
CA PHE A 434 24.97 13.45 -17.36
C PHE A 434 23.73 13.20 -18.23
N LEU A 435 23.14 14.26 -18.78
CA LEU A 435 21.95 14.14 -19.62
C LEU A 435 22.26 13.37 -20.91
N ASN A 436 23.41 13.63 -21.54
CA ASN A 436 23.84 12.90 -22.74
C ASN A 436 24.01 11.39 -22.49
N GLU A 437 24.64 11.00 -21.38
CA GLU A 437 24.77 9.59 -21.01
C GLU A 437 23.41 8.92 -20.75
N LYS A 438 22.49 9.63 -20.08
CA LYS A 438 21.13 9.14 -19.84
C LYS A 438 20.36 8.91 -21.15
N ILE A 439 20.52 9.82 -22.12
CA ILE A 439 19.92 9.69 -23.46
C ILE A 439 20.50 8.46 -24.19
N ASN A 440 21.82 8.22 -24.11
CA ASN A 440 22.46 7.06 -24.73
C ASN A 440 21.97 5.73 -24.15
N VAL A 441 21.84 5.63 -22.83
CA VAL A 441 21.24 4.47 -22.15
C VAL A 441 19.80 4.23 -22.64
N PHE A 442 19.02 5.30 -22.80
CA PHE A 442 17.64 5.20 -23.27
C PHE A 442 17.55 4.77 -24.74
N LYS A 443 18.43 5.27 -25.62
CA LYS A 443 18.52 4.83 -27.02
C LYS A 443 18.85 3.34 -27.14
N LEU A 444 19.82 2.86 -26.36
CA LEU A 444 20.16 1.42 -26.30
C LEU A 444 18.99 0.57 -25.82
N TYR A 445 18.26 1.04 -24.80
CA TYR A 445 17.06 0.37 -24.32
C TYR A 445 15.99 0.23 -25.41
N LEU A 446 15.73 1.29 -26.18
CA LEU A 446 14.78 1.25 -27.30
C LEU A 446 15.22 0.28 -28.41
N ASN A 447 16.52 0.21 -28.72
CA ASN A 447 17.06 -0.74 -29.70
C ASN A 447 16.88 -2.20 -29.23
N ILE A 448 17.14 -2.48 -27.95
CA ILE A 448 16.89 -3.80 -27.35
C ILE A 448 15.41 -4.19 -27.49
N GLN A 449 14.47 -3.25 -27.27
CA GLN A 449 13.04 -3.52 -27.44
C GLN A 449 12.67 -3.82 -28.90
N LYS A 450 13.24 -3.09 -29.88
CA LYS A 450 13.04 -3.38 -31.31
C LYS A 450 13.53 -4.79 -31.68
N ILE A 451 14.68 -5.20 -31.16
CA ILE A 451 15.22 -6.55 -31.40
C ILE A 451 14.34 -7.63 -30.76
N ASN A 452 13.83 -7.42 -29.55
CA ASN A 452 12.90 -8.34 -28.89
C ASN A 452 11.63 -8.59 -29.72
N ILE A 453 11.07 -7.54 -30.31
CA ILE A 453 9.88 -7.64 -31.17
C ILE A 453 10.20 -8.47 -32.43
N LYS A 454 11.34 -8.21 -33.09
CA LYS A 454 11.81 -9.02 -34.24
C LYS A 454 12.02 -10.49 -33.86
N LEU A 455 12.67 -10.75 -32.72
CA LEU A 455 12.86 -12.10 -32.20
C LEU A 455 11.53 -12.82 -31.94
N TYR A 456 10.52 -12.12 -31.43
CA TYR A 456 9.18 -12.68 -31.23
C TYR A 456 8.53 -13.10 -32.55
N PHE A 457 8.56 -12.24 -33.58
CA PHE A 457 8.00 -12.57 -34.89
C PHE A 457 8.75 -13.71 -35.60
N LEU A 458 10.09 -13.73 -35.55
CA LEU A 458 10.91 -14.82 -36.08
C LEU A 458 10.67 -16.14 -35.31
N LYS A 459 10.47 -16.08 -33.99
CA LYS A 459 10.08 -17.24 -33.19
C LYS A 459 8.70 -17.75 -33.61
N LYS A 460 7.75 -16.87 -33.87
CA LYS A 460 6.41 -17.22 -34.37
C LYS A 460 6.46 -17.82 -35.78
N GLN A 461 7.27 -17.27 -36.69
CA GLN A 461 7.49 -17.82 -38.05
C GLN A 461 8.19 -19.17 -38.01
N SER A 462 9.24 -19.32 -37.20
CA SER A 462 9.90 -20.62 -37.01
C SER A 462 8.98 -21.65 -36.36
N LEU A 463 8.07 -21.25 -35.47
CA LEU A 463 7.02 -22.13 -34.94
C LEU A 463 5.98 -22.51 -36.00
N LYS A 464 5.58 -21.58 -36.87
CA LYS A 464 4.68 -21.86 -38.00
C LYS A 464 5.29 -22.82 -39.02
N ILE A 465 6.58 -22.70 -39.35
CA ILE A 465 7.28 -23.66 -40.23
C ILE A 465 7.51 -25.01 -39.53
N LYS A 466 7.63 -24.99 -38.19
CA LYS A 466 7.59 -26.19 -37.36
C LYS A 466 6.18 -26.78 -37.17
N ASN A 467 5.13 -26.20 -37.77
CA ASN A 467 3.78 -26.77 -37.67
C ASN A 467 3.75 -28.20 -38.19
N ALA A 468 2.80 -28.95 -37.62
CA ALA A 468 2.65 -30.39 -37.61
C ALA A 468 3.24 -31.11 -38.82
N ASP A 469 2.98 -30.69 -40.05
CA ASP A 469 3.36 -31.42 -41.27
C ASP A 469 4.85 -31.60 -41.46
N ASN A 470 5.71 -30.60 -41.21
CA ASN A 470 7.16 -30.78 -41.35
C ASN A 470 7.77 -31.59 -40.21
N VAL A 471 7.22 -31.48 -39.01
CA VAL A 471 7.66 -32.28 -37.84
C VAL A 471 7.09 -33.70 -37.92
N LEU A 472 5.90 -33.91 -38.48
CA LEU A 472 5.30 -35.19 -38.82
C LEU A 472 6.00 -35.80 -40.02
N LEU A 473 6.41 -35.04 -41.03
CA LEU A 473 7.22 -35.49 -42.15
C LEU A 473 8.59 -35.90 -41.64
N TRP A 474 9.24 -35.11 -40.79
CA TRP A 474 10.51 -35.50 -40.17
C TRP A 474 10.34 -36.67 -39.20
N LYS A 475 9.25 -36.74 -38.43
CA LYS A 475 8.93 -37.92 -37.58
C LYS A 475 8.58 -39.13 -38.42
N LYS A 476 7.84 -39.01 -39.53
CA LYS A 476 7.50 -40.07 -40.49
C LYS A 476 8.74 -40.53 -41.21
N ILE A 477 9.60 -39.63 -41.67
CA ILE A 477 10.89 -39.95 -42.27
C ILE A 477 11.77 -40.62 -41.22
N LYS A 478 11.84 -40.11 -40.00
CA LYS A 478 12.61 -40.72 -38.91
C LYS A 478 12.02 -42.05 -38.44
N LEU A 479 10.69 -42.24 -38.48
CA LEU A 479 9.99 -43.49 -38.17
C LEU A 479 10.05 -44.48 -39.32
N ASN A 480 9.97 -44.07 -40.59
CA ASN A 480 10.23 -44.91 -41.75
C ASN A 480 11.70 -45.30 -41.80
N ILE A 481 12.60 -44.39 -41.47
CA ILE A 481 14.02 -44.72 -41.25
C ILE A 481 14.09 -45.69 -40.07
N LYS A 482 13.47 -45.43 -38.93
CA LYS A 482 13.58 -46.34 -37.77
C LYS A 482 12.87 -47.70 -37.95
N ASN A 483 11.82 -47.77 -38.76
CA ASN A 483 11.02 -48.98 -39.00
C ASN A 483 11.56 -49.77 -40.20
N ASN A 484 11.98 -49.12 -41.29
CA ASN A 484 12.67 -49.81 -42.40
C ASN A 484 14.14 -50.10 -42.08
N PHE A 485 14.73 -49.41 -41.10
CA PHE A 485 16.04 -49.74 -40.50
C PHE A 485 15.86 -50.41 -39.13
N GLY A 486 14.62 -50.78 -38.78
CA GLY A 486 14.38 -51.81 -37.80
C GLY A 486 15.01 -53.05 -38.40
N ILE A 487 16.17 -53.42 -37.84
CA ILE A 487 17.04 -54.52 -38.26
C ILE A 487 16.16 -55.65 -38.80
N ASP A 488 16.11 -55.77 -40.13
CA ASP A 488 15.61 -56.97 -40.78
C ASP A 488 16.40 -58.10 -40.09
N SER A 489 15.74 -58.99 -39.36
CA SER A 489 16.44 -60.01 -38.56
C SER A 489 17.36 -60.88 -39.45
N ASN A 490 17.17 -60.82 -40.77
CA ASN A 490 17.99 -61.42 -41.82
C ASN A 490 19.00 -60.49 -42.52
N PHE A 491 19.22 -59.25 -42.06
CA PHE A 491 20.22 -58.34 -42.66
C PHE A 491 21.63 -58.91 -42.60
N LYS A 492 21.94 -59.74 -41.59
CA LYS A 492 23.21 -60.46 -41.51
C LYS A 492 23.41 -61.44 -42.68
N ASN A 493 22.34 -62.06 -43.18
CA ASN A 493 22.38 -63.12 -44.20
C ASN A 493 22.26 -62.62 -45.66
N LYS A 494 22.15 -61.31 -45.91
CA LYS A 494 22.08 -60.72 -47.27
C LYS A 494 23.46 -60.58 -47.94
N ASN A 495 23.51 -60.73 -49.26
CA ASN A 495 24.75 -60.61 -50.06
C ASN A 495 25.23 -59.16 -50.17
N LEU A 496 26.52 -58.97 -50.49
CA LEU A 496 27.19 -57.65 -50.46
C LEU A 496 26.53 -56.62 -51.38
N HIS A 497 26.11 -57.01 -52.58
CA HIS A 497 25.43 -56.13 -53.54
C HIS A 497 24.08 -55.63 -53.03
N GLU A 498 23.32 -56.48 -52.35
CA GLU A 498 22.00 -56.12 -51.78
C GLU A 498 22.16 -55.16 -50.60
N LYS A 499 23.23 -55.33 -49.80
CA LYS A 499 23.58 -54.41 -48.72
C LYS A 499 23.96 -53.03 -49.26
N LEU A 500 24.75 -52.97 -50.34
CA LEU A 500 25.15 -51.70 -50.97
C LEU A 500 23.96 -50.96 -51.58
N ALA A 501 23.10 -51.66 -52.33
CA ALA A 501 21.89 -51.07 -52.91
C ALA A 501 20.95 -50.51 -51.82
N PHE A 502 20.85 -51.20 -50.67
CA PHE A 502 20.10 -50.70 -49.52
C PHE A 502 20.70 -49.38 -48.97
N PHE A 503 22.01 -49.30 -48.77
CA PHE A 503 22.67 -48.07 -48.31
C PHE A 503 22.56 -46.90 -49.30
N GLU A 504 22.61 -47.16 -50.60
CA GLU A 504 22.41 -46.12 -51.62
C GLU A 504 20.99 -45.56 -51.62
N SER A 505 19.98 -46.44 -51.50
CA SER A 505 18.57 -46.02 -51.42
C SER A 505 18.30 -45.11 -50.21
N ILE A 506 19.00 -45.37 -49.10
CA ILE A 506 18.95 -44.58 -47.88
C ILE A 506 19.58 -43.20 -48.09
N ALA A 507 20.77 -43.18 -48.70
CA ALA A 507 21.47 -41.93 -48.99
C ALA A 507 20.64 -41.03 -49.91
N GLN A 508 19.96 -41.62 -50.90
CA GLN A 508 19.10 -40.89 -51.84
C GLN A 508 17.86 -40.29 -51.16
N LYS A 509 17.17 -41.06 -50.32
CA LYS A 509 16.02 -40.56 -49.53
C LYS A 509 16.42 -39.44 -48.56
N LYS A 510 17.62 -39.52 -47.96
CA LYS A 510 18.16 -38.46 -47.11
C LYS A 510 18.48 -37.18 -47.90
N ARG A 511 18.99 -37.31 -49.13
CA ARG A 511 19.28 -36.16 -50.01
C ARG A 511 17.99 -35.42 -50.42
N LEU A 512 16.94 -36.13 -50.82
CA LEU A 512 15.65 -35.53 -51.18
C LEU A 512 15.00 -34.79 -50.00
N ALA A 513 14.99 -35.38 -48.81
CA ALA A 513 14.46 -34.74 -47.61
C ALA A 513 15.24 -33.45 -47.23
N ASN A 514 16.55 -33.43 -47.44
CA ASN A 514 17.35 -32.22 -47.23
C ASN A 514 17.08 -31.14 -48.28
N GLN A 515 16.80 -31.51 -49.54
CA GLN A 515 16.42 -30.56 -50.59
C GLN A 515 15.07 -29.90 -50.30
N GLU A 516 14.06 -30.66 -49.84
CA GLU A 516 12.76 -30.13 -49.42
C GLU A 516 12.85 -29.19 -48.20
N LEU A 517 13.72 -29.50 -47.24
CA LEU A 517 13.96 -28.62 -46.10
C LEU A 517 14.66 -27.31 -46.53
N ASN A 518 15.56 -27.37 -47.51
CA ASN A 518 16.20 -26.18 -48.06
C ASN A 518 15.20 -25.30 -48.83
N SER A 519 14.35 -25.87 -49.70
CA SER A 519 13.35 -25.10 -50.45
C SER A 519 12.28 -24.47 -49.55
N SER A 520 12.01 -25.05 -48.39
CA SER A 520 11.09 -24.47 -47.38
C SER A 520 11.61 -23.23 -46.64
N GLY A 521 12.87 -22.83 -46.85
CA GLY A 521 13.51 -21.69 -46.18
C GLY A 521 13.80 -21.91 -44.68
N TYR A 522 13.71 -23.15 -44.19
CA TYR A 522 13.85 -23.48 -42.77
C TYR A 522 15.24 -23.17 -42.21
N TYR A 523 16.31 -23.53 -42.94
CA TYR A 523 17.68 -23.31 -42.49
C TYR A 523 18.04 -21.83 -42.44
N ASP A 524 17.59 -21.04 -43.43
CA ASP A 524 17.81 -19.59 -43.47
C ASP A 524 17.10 -18.87 -42.32
N LEU A 525 15.85 -19.23 -42.03
CA LEU A 525 15.12 -18.67 -40.89
C LEU A 525 15.72 -19.07 -39.55
N ARG A 526 16.26 -20.29 -39.43
CA ARG A 526 16.98 -20.74 -38.23
C ARG A 526 18.28 -19.97 -38.04
N ASN A 527 19.04 -19.75 -39.10
CA ASN A 527 20.28 -18.99 -39.08
C ASN A 527 20.01 -17.52 -38.74
N ASN A 528 19.00 -16.91 -39.36
CA ASN A 528 18.55 -15.55 -39.04
C ASN A 528 18.11 -15.42 -37.58
N PHE A 529 17.32 -16.37 -37.07
CA PHE A 529 16.92 -16.38 -35.66
C PHE A 529 18.12 -16.45 -34.71
N ASN A 530 19.11 -17.29 -35.02
CA ASN A 530 20.33 -17.41 -34.22
C ASN A 530 21.18 -16.13 -34.27
N ALA A 531 21.31 -15.49 -35.45
CA ALA A 531 22.02 -14.22 -35.60
C ALA A 531 21.36 -13.09 -34.81
N PHE A 532 20.04 -12.93 -34.90
CA PHE A 532 19.31 -11.93 -34.10
C PHE A 532 19.41 -12.19 -32.59
N LYS A 533 19.45 -13.46 -32.18
CA LYS A 533 19.63 -13.83 -30.78
C LYS A 533 21.01 -13.41 -30.27
N GLN A 534 22.06 -13.58 -31.07
CA GLN A 534 23.41 -13.11 -30.72
C GLN A 534 23.45 -11.58 -30.64
N GLN A 535 22.89 -10.88 -31.63
CA GLN A 535 22.82 -9.42 -31.63
C GLN A 535 22.09 -8.85 -30.41
N PHE A 536 21.01 -9.51 -29.96
CA PHE A 536 20.31 -9.15 -28.74
C PHE A 536 21.22 -9.26 -27.50
N ILE A 537 21.97 -10.36 -27.38
CA ILE A 537 22.87 -10.61 -26.24
C ILE A 537 23.95 -9.52 -26.19
N GLU A 538 24.57 -9.20 -27.33
CA GLU A 538 25.60 -8.16 -27.43
C GLU A 538 25.07 -6.78 -27.00
N GLN A 539 23.93 -6.34 -27.55
CA GLN A 539 23.34 -5.04 -27.18
C GLN A 539 22.95 -4.97 -25.71
N HIS A 540 22.46 -6.07 -25.15
CA HIS A 540 22.10 -6.13 -23.74
C HIS A 540 23.34 -6.09 -22.81
N LEU A 541 24.46 -6.72 -23.21
CA LEU A 541 25.73 -6.61 -22.50
C LEU A 541 26.28 -5.18 -22.54
N GLN A 542 26.25 -4.52 -23.71
CA GLN A 542 26.65 -3.12 -23.85
C GLN A 542 25.80 -2.21 -22.95
N PHE A 543 24.48 -2.39 -22.93
CA PHE A 543 23.58 -1.64 -22.05
C PHE A 543 23.94 -1.81 -20.57
N ARG A 544 24.26 -3.04 -20.13
CA ARG A 544 24.68 -3.30 -18.75
C ARG A 544 26.02 -2.63 -18.42
N ALA A 545 27.01 -2.76 -19.29
CA ALA A 545 28.33 -2.16 -19.09
C ALA A 545 28.23 -0.62 -18.96
N LEU A 546 27.47 0.02 -19.85
CA LEU A 546 27.28 1.47 -19.87
C LEU A 546 26.53 1.96 -18.62
N LYS A 547 25.49 1.21 -18.18
CA LYS A 547 24.78 1.48 -16.93
C LYS A 547 25.70 1.40 -15.70
N VAL A 548 26.58 0.40 -15.64
CA VAL A 548 27.54 0.24 -14.53
C VAL A 548 28.58 1.36 -14.53
N LYS A 549 29.11 1.72 -15.71
CA LYS A 549 30.05 2.85 -15.86
C LYS A 549 29.48 4.15 -15.30
N ILE A 550 28.23 4.48 -15.66
CA ILE A 550 27.53 5.66 -15.12
C ILE A 550 27.43 5.59 -13.59
N ILE A 551 26.98 4.46 -13.02
CA ILE A 551 26.84 4.32 -11.57
C ILE A 551 28.19 4.50 -10.85
N ASN A 552 29.26 3.96 -11.42
CA ASN A 552 30.60 4.06 -10.84
C ASN A 552 31.18 5.48 -10.96
N ASP A 553 31.05 6.14 -12.11
CA ASP A 553 31.47 7.54 -12.30
C ASP A 553 30.76 8.49 -11.33
N PHE A 554 29.49 8.22 -11.01
CA PHE A 554 28.77 8.93 -9.97
C PHE A 554 29.32 8.68 -8.57
N ARG A 555 29.68 7.44 -8.25
CA ARG A 555 30.23 7.07 -6.93
C ARG A 555 31.62 7.66 -6.72
N THR A 556 32.51 7.53 -7.70
CA THR A 556 33.89 8.06 -7.62
C THR A 556 33.91 9.58 -7.48
N LYS A 557 33.11 10.30 -8.29
CA LYS A 557 33.01 11.75 -8.18
C LYS A 557 32.32 12.22 -6.89
N LYS A 558 31.38 11.44 -6.34
CA LYS A 558 30.78 11.72 -5.02
C LYS A 558 31.80 11.57 -3.89
N ASN A 559 32.65 10.54 -3.96
CA ASN A 559 33.70 10.30 -2.96
C ASN A 559 34.81 11.37 -3.03
N LEU A 560 35.27 11.74 -4.23
CA LEU A 560 36.20 12.86 -4.42
C LEU A 560 35.68 14.18 -3.83
N LYS A 561 34.35 14.40 -3.86
CA LYS A 561 33.71 15.56 -3.26
C LYS A 561 33.63 15.47 -1.73
N SER A 562 33.47 14.27 -1.16
CA SER A 562 33.48 14.09 0.31
C SER A 562 34.89 14.20 0.89
N ASP A 563 35.91 13.76 0.16
CA ASP A 563 37.29 13.78 0.64
C ASP A 563 37.87 15.21 0.60
N LYS A 564 37.59 15.99 -0.45
CA LYS A 564 37.91 17.43 -0.49
C LYS A 564 37.17 18.28 0.56
N ILE A 565 36.03 17.81 1.06
CA ILE A 565 35.28 18.48 2.15
C ILE A 565 35.87 18.09 3.52
N LYS A 566 36.52 16.93 3.63
CA LYS A 566 37.25 16.52 4.84
C LYS A 566 38.63 17.19 4.94
N GLU A 567 39.35 17.39 3.84
CA GLU A 567 40.64 18.10 3.84
C GLU A 567 40.53 19.61 4.08
N LYS A 568 39.35 20.21 3.87
CA LYS A 568 39.07 21.64 4.13
C LYS A 568 38.43 21.93 5.49
N LYS A 569 38.22 20.92 6.33
CA LYS A 569 37.80 21.06 7.72
C LYS A 569 38.96 20.71 8.62
#